data_AF-A0A7H8GT61-F1
#
_entry.id   AF-A0A7H8GT61-F1
#
_cell.length_a   1.000
_cell.length_b   1.000
_cell.length_c   1.000
_cell.angle_alpha   90.00
_cell.angle_beta   90.00
_cell.angle_gamma   90.00
#
_symmetry.space_group_name_H-M   'P 1'
#
loop_
_entity.id
_entity.type
_entity.pdbx_description
1 polymer ?
#
loop_
_entity_poly.entity_id
_entity_poly.type
_entity_poly.pdbx_seq_one_letter_code
_entity_poly.pdbx_strand_id
1 'polypeptide(L)'
;MKANKISIEADGFKMKATPERLVQLLIAGLFAQALPPAAPVQPQTSNVVPALGAEWPEQGGYNGGLVPARGDVPAHYLIVAAKDAGSFEWGRRGIEVEGLSKTDGYTNTQTLIGNDDERKYPAADACAEYQAEGHHDFYLPACAELYHCWVNVPELFAKDTWYWSSTQRSANGAFYMYFDDGYQYDLGKHLELRVRPVRRFFI
;
A
#
# COMPACT_ATOMS: atom_id res chain seq x y z
N MET A 1 -16.33 -29.74 61.50
CA MET A 1 -16.42 -31.02 60.78
C MET A 1 -15.13 -31.22 59.99
N LYS A 2 -14.49 -32.40 60.05
CA LYS A 2 -13.24 -32.66 59.30
C LYS A 2 -13.58 -32.82 57.81
N ALA A 3 -12.94 -32.07 56.93
CA ALA A 3 -13.14 -32.16 55.48
C ALA A 3 -12.76 -33.57 54.98
N ASN A 4 -13.68 -34.23 54.27
CA ASN A 4 -13.47 -35.56 53.71
C ASN A 4 -12.54 -35.44 52.49
N LYS A 5 -11.39 -36.13 52.52
CA LYS A 5 -10.38 -36.09 51.45
C LYS A 5 -10.31 -37.45 50.76
N ILE A 6 -10.28 -37.44 49.43
CA ILE A 6 -10.11 -38.61 48.58
C ILE A 6 -8.65 -38.70 48.15
N SER A 7 -8.09 -39.90 48.17
CA SER A 7 -6.76 -40.22 47.64
C SER A 7 -6.90 -40.99 46.33
N ILE A 8 -6.16 -40.60 45.30
CA ILE A 8 -6.07 -41.29 44.00
C ILE A 8 -4.61 -41.70 43.79
N GLU A 9 -4.39 -42.97 43.42
CA GLU A 9 -3.08 -43.49 43.03
C GLU A 9 -3.19 -44.25 41.70
N ALA A 10 -2.41 -43.86 40.69
CA ALA A 10 -2.30 -44.55 39.40
C ALA A 10 -0.92 -44.27 38.78
N ASP A 11 -0.24 -45.29 38.25
CA ASP A 11 1.03 -45.18 37.51
C ASP A 11 2.08 -44.25 38.12
N GLY A 12 2.31 -44.39 39.44
CA GLY A 12 3.28 -43.59 40.18
C GLY A 12 2.81 -42.19 40.58
N PHE A 13 1.64 -41.75 40.12
CA PHE A 13 1.01 -40.51 40.53
C PHE A 13 0.15 -40.72 41.77
N LYS A 14 0.43 -39.97 42.84
CA LYS A 14 -0.34 -39.98 44.09
C LYS A 14 -0.88 -38.58 44.38
N MET A 15 -2.19 -38.44 44.52
CA MET A 15 -2.83 -37.16 44.84
C MET A 15 -3.88 -37.32 45.92
N LYS A 16 -3.97 -36.35 46.84
CA LYS A 16 -5.00 -36.29 47.87
C LYS A 16 -5.69 -34.92 47.84
N ALA A 17 -6.99 -34.91 47.58
CA ALA A 17 -7.77 -33.68 47.42
C ALA A 17 -9.20 -33.87 47.94
N THR A 18 -9.96 -32.78 48.06
CA THR A 18 -11.41 -32.88 48.37
C THR A 18 -12.18 -33.26 47.10
N PRO A 19 -13.39 -33.84 47.23
CA PRO A 19 -14.22 -34.21 46.09
C PRO A 19 -14.46 -33.04 45.12
N GLU A 20 -14.71 -31.83 45.62
CA GLU A 20 -14.97 -30.66 44.76
C GLU A 20 -13.74 -30.29 43.92
N ARG A 21 -12.56 -30.39 44.53
CA ARG A 21 -11.29 -30.06 43.87
C ARG A 21 -10.92 -31.10 42.81
N LEU A 22 -11.31 -32.37 43.01
CA LEU A 22 -11.15 -33.42 41.99
C LEU A 22 -12.10 -33.21 40.81
N VAL A 23 -13.36 -32.82 41.07
CA VAL A 23 -14.33 -32.49 40.01
C VAL A 23 -13.83 -31.29 39.18
N GLN A 24 -13.33 -30.24 39.83
CA GLN A 24 -12.73 -29.09 39.14
C GLN A 24 -11.53 -29.49 38.26
N LEU A 25 -10.64 -30.37 38.76
CA LEU A 25 -9.48 -30.84 38.01
C LEU A 25 -9.88 -31.70 36.80
N LEU A 26 -10.90 -32.55 36.93
CA LEU A 26 -11.43 -33.35 35.83
C LEU A 26 -12.08 -32.48 34.74
N ILE A 27 -12.86 -31.47 35.14
CA ILE A 27 -13.45 -30.50 34.21
C ILE A 27 -12.34 -29.73 33.48
N ALA A 28 -11.31 -29.25 34.19
CA ALA A 28 -10.19 -28.54 33.58
C ALA A 28 -9.38 -29.41 32.59
N GLY A 29 -9.18 -30.69 32.91
CA GLY A 29 -8.48 -31.64 32.04
C GLY A 29 -9.22 -31.93 30.73
N LEU A 30 -10.56 -31.99 30.77
CA LEU A 30 -11.38 -32.19 29.57
C LEU A 30 -11.32 -31.00 28.61
N PHE A 31 -11.19 -29.76 29.11
CA PHE A 31 -11.02 -28.57 28.25
C PHE A 31 -9.63 -28.47 27.61
N ALA A 32 -8.58 -28.97 28.28
CA ALA A 32 -7.21 -28.89 27.76
C ALA A 32 -6.97 -29.82 26.54
N GLN A 33 -7.73 -30.92 26.42
CA GLN A 33 -7.55 -31.91 25.34
C GLN A 33 -8.39 -31.62 24.08
N ALA A 34 -9.32 -30.66 24.15
CA ALA A 34 -10.15 -30.27 23.01
C ALA A 34 -9.58 -29.07 22.22
N LEU A 35 -8.49 -28.48 22.69
CA LEU A 35 -7.82 -27.38 21.99
C LEU A 35 -6.82 -27.95 20.98
N PRO A 36 -6.93 -27.63 19.68
CA PRO A 36 -5.88 -27.98 18.73
C PRO A 36 -4.55 -27.37 19.21
N PRO A 37 -3.39 -28.00 18.90
CA PRO A 37 -2.10 -27.41 19.19
C PRO A 37 -2.09 -25.99 18.61
N ALA A 38 -1.77 -25.00 19.44
CA ALA A 38 -1.66 -23.62 19.00
C ALA A 38 -0.67 -23.60 17.82
N ALA A 39 -1.19 -23.29 16.62
CA ALA A 39 -0.35 -23.01 15.48
C ALA A 39 0.68 -21.94 15.90
N PRO A 40 1.95 -22.01 15.45
CA PRO A 40 2.89 -20.93 15.71
C PRO A 40 2.26 -19.65 15.14
N VAL A 41 1.81 -18.78 16.04
CA VAL A 41 1.35 -17.45 15.68
C VAL A 41 2.59 -16.75 15.16
N GLN A 42 2.72 -16.67 13.84
CA GLN A 42 3.69 -15.75 13.24
C GLN A 42 3.43 -14.39 13.88
N PRO A 43 4.45 -13.69 14.38
CA PRO A 43 4.24 -12.39 14.98
C PRO A 43 3.51 -11.53 13.96
N GLN A 44 2.25 -11.18 14.24
CA GLN A 44 1.53 -10.20 13.44
C GLN A 44 2.37 -8.94 13.53
N THR A 45 2.96 -8.55 12.40
CA THR A 45 3.60 -7.26 12.24
C THR A 45 2.54 -6.23 12.61
N SER A 46 2.69 -5.60 13.77
CA SER A 46 1.88 -4.45 14.12
C SER A 46 1.97 -3.46 12.96
N ASN A 47 0.82 -3.02 12.46
CA ASN A 47 0.62 -2.03 11.39
C ASN A 47 1.19 -0.64 11.80
N VAL A 48 2.46 -0.59 12.18
CA VAL A 48 3.17 0.63 12.54
C VAL A 48 3.45 1.34 11.23
N VAL A 49 2.85 2.51 11.07
CA VAL A 49 3.16 3.41 9.97
C VAL A 49 4.66 3.77 10.07
N PRO A 50 5.49 3.38 9.07
CA PRO A 50 6.91 3.71 9.07
C PRO A 50 7.15 5.22 8.98
N ALA A 51 8.38 5.68 9.22
CA ALA A 51 8.75 7.06 8.95
C ALA A 51 8.60 7.40 7.45
N LEU A 52 8.44 8.69 7.14
CA LEU A 52 8.45 9.15 5.74
C LEU A 52 9.73 8.70 5.04
N GLY A 53 9.58 8.13 3.84
CA GLY A 53 10.69 7.63 3.03
C GLY A 53 11.22 6.26 3.46
N ALA A 54 10.77 5.71 4.59
CA ALA A 54 11.12 4.35 4.99
C ALA A 54 10.28 3.33 4.20
N GLU A 55 10.86 2.16 3.96
CA GLU A 55 10.15 1.03 3.36
C GLU A 55 8.99 0.64 4.26
N TRP A 56 7.84 0.36 3.66
CA TRP A 56 6.65 -0.10 4.35
C TRP A 56 6.49 -1.59 4.09
N PRO A 57 6.86 -2.45 5.06
CA PRO A 57 6.82 -3.89 4.88
C PRO A 57 5.44 -4.35 4.40
N GLU A 58 5.45 -5.24 3.41
CA GLU A 58 4.24 -5.85 2.83
C GLU A 58 3.32 -4.85 2.10
N GLN A 59 3.76 -3.62 1.84
CA GLN A 59 2.99 -2.63 1.08
C GLN A 59 3.56 -2.36 -0.32
N GLY A 60 4.68 -2.98 -0.69
CA GLY A 60 5.27 -2.88 -2.03
C GLY A 60 5.99 -1.56 -2.32
N GLY A 61 6.36 -0.80 -1.29
CA GLY A 61 7.01 0.49 -1.49
C GLY A 61 7.36 1.25 -0.21
N TYR A 62 7.60 2.54 -0.35
CA TYR A 62 7.99 3.46 0.71
C TYR A 62 6.80 4.29 1.19
N ASN A 63 6.80 4.68 2.48
CA ASN A 63 5.82 5.61 3.00
C ASN A 63 6.03 7.02 2.41
N GLY A 64 5.15 7.43 1.49
CA GLY A 64 5.13 8.76 0.88
C GLY A 64 4.44 9.84 1.71
N GLY A 65 3.71 9.44 2.75
CA GLY A 65 3.01 10.34 3.68
C GLY A 65 1.49 10.27 3.60
N LEU A 66 0.84 10.85 4.61
CA LEU A 66 -0.61 10.92 4.73
C LEU A 66 -1.17 11.98 3.77
N VAL A 67 -2.08 11.56 2.90
CA VAL A 67 -2.91 12.42 2.08
C VAL A 67 -4.25 12.61 2.80
N PRO A 68 -4.67 13.85 3.12
CA PRO A 68 -5.98 14.09 3.73
C PRO A 68 -7.10 13.74 2.73
N ALA A 69 -8.29 13.44 3.25
CA ALA A 69 -9.46 13.19 2.42
C ALA A 69 -9.73 14.37 1.47
N ARG A 70 -10.07 14.07 0.21
CA ARG A 70 -10.38 15.06 -0.83
C ARG A 70 -11.55 14.59 -1.67
N GLY A 71 -12.67 15.32 -1.61
CA GLY A 71 -13.90 14.89 -2.28
C GLY A 71 -14.32 13.51 -1.78
N ASP A 72 -14.53 12.58 -2.71
CA ASP A 72 -14.96 11.22 -2.42
C ASP A 72 -13.80 10.25 -2.12
N VAL A 73 -12.54 10.73 -2.16
CA VAL A 73 -11.36 9.92 -1.83
C VAL A 73 -11.06 10.05 -0.33
N PRO A 74 -11.18 8.98 0.47
CA PRO A 74 -10.83 9.00 1.89
C PRO A 74 -9.37 9.33 2.12
N ALA A 75 -9.04 9.74 3.35
CA ALA A 75 -7.65 9.89 3.75
C ALA A 75 -6.91 8.54 3.60
N HIS A 76 -5.68 8.61 3.12
CA HIS A 76 -4.86 7.43 2.83
C HIS A 76 -3.38 7.80 2.90
N TYR A 77 -2.54 6.80 3.06
CA TYR A 77 -1.11 6.95 2.79
C TYR A 77 -0.84 6.73 1.32
N LEU A 78 0.02 7.59 0.76
CA LEU A 78 0.60 7.34 -0.54
C LEU A 78 1.78 6.38 -0.37
N ILE A 79 1.75 5.24 -1.04
CA ILE A 79 2.87 4.30 -1.08
C ILE A 79 3.61 4.55 -2.39
N VAL A 80 4.89 4.92 -2.31
CA VAL A 80 5.73 5.18 -3.48
C VAL A 80 6.46 3.91 -3.86
N ALA A 81 6.34 3.47 -5.12
CA ALA A 81 7.03 2.27 -5.60
C ALA A 81 8.54 2.33 -5.33
N ALA A 82 9.16 1.16 -5.16
CA ALA A 82 10.58 1.08 -4.84
C ALA A 82 11.50 1.52 -5.99
N LYS A 83 11.01 1.46 -7.24
CA LYS A 83 11.74 1.77 -8.46
C LYS A 83 10.86 2.55 -9.45
N ASP A 84 11.51 3.32 -10.31
CA ASP A 84 10.88 3.89 -11.49
C ASP A 84 10.48 2.75 -12.44
N ALA A 85 9.32 2.84 -13.09
CA ALA A 85 8.90 1.81 -14.05
C ALA A 85 9.60 1.95 -15.41
N GLY A 86 10.27 3.08 -15.65
CA GLY A 86 10.98 3.39 -16.90
C GLY A 86 10.76 4.83 -17.34
N SER A 87 11.16 5.12 -18.58
CA SER A 87 10.87 6.38 -19.26
C SER A 87 9.91 6.12 -20.42
N PHE A 88 8.84 6.90 -20.52
CA PHE A 88 7.76 6.65 -21.47
C PHE A 88 7.17 7.94 -22.00
N GLU A 89 6.65 7.90 -23.22
CA GLU A 89 5.74 8.94 -23.70
C GLU A 89 4.48 8.98 -22.82
N TRP A 90 3.92 10.18 -22.63
CA TRP A 90 2.61 10.31 -21.99
C TRP A 90 1.50 9.73 -22.89
N GLY A 91 1.62 9.92 -24.20
CA GLY A 91 0.74 9.31 -25.22
C GLY A 91 -0.39 10.23 -25.73
N ARG A 92 -1.12 9.73 -26.73
CA ARG A 92 -2.31 10.34 -27.40
C ARG A 92 -2.27 11.88 -27.53
N ARG A 93 -1.35 12.35 -28.38
CA ARG A 93 -1.28 13.75 -28.85
C ARG A 93 -2.55 14.15 -29.62
N GLY A 94 -2.93 15.42 -29.51
CA GLY A 94 -4.10 15.97 -30.19
C GLY A 94 -5.44 15.61 -29.56
N ILE A 95 -5.43 14.86 -28.45
CA ILE A 95 -6.64 14.42 -27.75
C ILE A 95 -6.68 15.02 -26.34
N GLU A 96 -7.76 15.74 -26.06
CA GLU A 96 -8.16 16.13 -24.71
C GLU A 96 -8.91 14.96 -24.06
N VAL A 97 -8.51 14.58 -22.84
CA VAL A 97 -9.20 13.56 -22.05
C VAL A 97 -9.96 14.29 -20.95
N GLU A 98 -11.28 14.17 -21.00
CA GLU A 98 -12.14 14.82 -20.00
C GLU A 98 -12.02 14.12 -18.64
N GLY A 99 -12.23 14.89 -17.57
CA GLY A 99 -12.32 14.35 -16.21
C GLY A 99 -11.00 14.05 -15.51
N LEU A 100 -9.84 14.33 -16.11
CA LEU A 100 -8.55 14.12 -15.44
C LEU A 100 -8.34 15.13 -14.31
N SER A 101 -8.15 14.61 -13.11
CA SER A 101 -7.96 15.31 -11.85
C SER A 101 -6.51 15.75 -11.62
N LYS A 102 -6.34 16.82 -10.84
CA LYS A 102 -5.02 17.26 -10.34
C LYS A 102 -4.57 16.51 -9.09
N THR A 103 -5.48 15.83 -8.40
CA THR A 103 -5.23 15.22 -7.09
C THR A 103 -5.56 13.74 -7.03
N ASP A 104 -6.16 13.17 -8.09
CA ASP A 104 -6.60 11.78 -8.11
C ASP A 104 -5.95 11.01 -9.27
N GLY A 105 -4.70 10.61 -9.09
CA GLY A 105 -3.94 9.89 -10.12
C GLY A 105 -4.47 8.48 -10.38
N TYR A 106 -5.12 7.87 -9.40
CA TYR A 106 -5.75 6.55 -9.57
C TYR A 106 -6.86 6.63 -10.62
N THR A 107 -7.85 7.50 -10.41
CA THR A 107 -8.96 7.67 -11.36
C THR A 107 -8.45 8.10 -12.72
N ASN A 108 -7.48 9.02 -12.79
CA ASN A 108 -6.84 9.40 -14.04
C ASN A 108 -6.27 8.20 -14.78
N THR A 109 -5.47 7.39 -14.09
CA THR A 109 -4.82 6.21 -14.67
C THR A 109 -5.86 5.22 -15.17
N GLN A 110 -6.91 4.95 -14.39
CA GLN A 110 -8.02 4.08 -14.83
C GLN A 110 -8.71 4.62 -16.09
N THR A 111 -8.98 5.93 -16.17
CA THR A 111 -9.54 6.56 -17.37
C THR A 111 -8.60 6.43 -18.57
N LEU A 112 -7.28 6.62 -18.37
CA LEU A 112 -6.29 6.52 -19.44
C LEU A 112 -6.20 5.09 -19.98
N ILE A 113 -6.03 4.09 -19.12
CA ILE A 113 -5.83 2.68 -19.53
C ILE A 113 -7.12 2.01 -20.00
N GLY A 114 -8.30 2.49 -19.59
CA GLY A 114 -9.60 1.98 -20.00
C GLY A 114 -10.06 2.44 -21.40
N ASN A 115 -9.23 3.19 -22.14
CA ASN A 115 -9.56 3.59 -23.51
C ASN A 115 -9.30 2.44 -24.49
N ASP A 116 -10.34 1.94 -25.15
CA ASP A 116 -10.30 0.83 -26.13
C ASP A 116 -9.57 1.12 -27.46
N ASP A 117 -8.78 2.20 -27.55
CA ASP A 117 -8.00 2.50 -28.76
C ASP A 117 -6.68 1.70 -28.75
N GLU A 118 -6.28 1.20 -29.92
CA GLU A 118 -4.94 0.62 -30.15
C GLU A 118 -3.81 1.57 -29.72
N ARG A 119 -4.08 2.88 -29.64
CA ARG A 119 -3.16 3.90 -29.12
C ARG A 119 -3.24 4.03 -27.60
N LYS A 120 -2.24 3.43 -26.97
CA LYS A 120 -1.96 3.37 -25.54
C LYS A 120 -1.48 4.70 -24.90
N TYR A 121 -1.53 4.77 -23.58
CA TYR A 121 -0.89 5.82 -22.77
C TYR A 121 0.29 5.20 -22.02
N PRO A 122 1.48 5.08 -22.65
CA PRO A 122 2.53 4.20 -22.16
C PRO A 122 2.99 4.50 -20.73
N ALA A 123 3.05 5.78 -20.37
CA ALA A 123 3.35 6.21 -19.00
C ALA A 123 2.33 5.71 -17.96
N ALA A 124 1.03 5.76 -18.30
CA ALA A 124 -0.03 5.29 -17.41
C ALA A 124 -0.09 3.76 -17.36
N ASP A 125 0.05 3.10 -18.51
CA ASP A 125 0.08 1.64 -18.64
C ASP A 125 1.24 1.04 -17.83
N ALA A 126 2.45 1.59 -17.95
CA ALA A 126 3.61 1.11 -17.22
C ALA A 126 3.45 1.20 -15.69
N CYS A 127 2.76 2.23 -15.19
CA CYS A 127 2.46 2.34 -13.77
C CYS A 127 1.33 1.39 -13.34
N ALA A 128 0.32 1.18 -14.18
CA ALA A 128 -0.78 0.27 -13.90
C ALA A 128 -0.37 -1.22 -13.95
N GLU A 129 0.62 -1.56 -14.79
CA GLU A 129 1.18 -2.91 -14.90
C GLU A 129 2.25 -3.19 -13.82
N TYR A 130 2.68 -2.18 -13.06
CA TYR A 130 3.68 -2.33 -12.00
C TYR A 130 3.14 -3.17 -10.83
N GLN A 131 3.97 -4.10 -10.35
CA GLN A 131 3.63 -5.02 -9.28
C GLN A 131 4.77 -5.09 -8.27
N ALA A 132 4.41 -5.09 -6.99
CA ALA A 132 5.38 -5.26 -5.90
C ALA A 132 4.71 -5.90 -4.69
N GLU A 133 5.36 -6.91 -4.11
CA GLU A 133 4.89 -7.60 -2.89
C GLU A 133 3.42 -8.08 -2.96
N GLY A 134 2.95 -8.49 -4.15
CA GLY A 134 1.58 -8.96 -4.35
C GLY A 134 0.53 -7.85 -4.53
N HIS A 135 0.95 -6.58 -4.54
CA HIS A 135 0.09 -5.45 -4.89
C HIS A 135 0.12 -5.18 -6.40
N HIS A 136 -1.07 -4.94 -6.97
CA HIS A 136 -1.31 -4.72 -8.40
C HIS A 136 -2.13 -3.43 -8.66
N ASP A 137 -2.30 -2.59 -7.64
CA ASP A 137 -3.14 -1.39 -7.65
C ASP A 137 -2.31 -0.10 -7.77
N PHE A 138 -1.13 -0.20 -8.38
CA PHE A 138 -0.28 0.95 -8.67
C PHE A 138 -0.84 1.79 -9.82
N TYR A 139 -0.53 3.08 -9.80
CA TYR A 139 -1.00 4.04 -10.78
C TYR A 139 0.00 5.18 -10.99
N LEU A 140 -0.18 5.93 -12.08
CA LEU A 140 0.63 7.10 -12.36
C LEU A 140 0.10 8.28 -11.51
N PRO A 141 0.90 8.84 -10.58
CA PRO A 141 0.44 9.92 -9.70
C PRO A 141 -0.08 11.13 -10.46
N ALA A 142 -1.10 11.80 -9.94
CA ALA A 142 -1.52 13.11 -10.42
C ALA A 142 -0.48 14.18 -10.04
N CYS A 143 -0.56 15.36 -10.67
CA CYS A 143 0.46 16.40 -10.48
C CYS A 143 0.59 16.86 -9.01
N ALA A 144 -0.51 16.90 -8.25
CA ALA A 144 -0.46 17.23 -6.82
C ALA A 144 0.05 16.07 -5.95
N GLU A 145 -0.12 14.82 -6.36
CA GLU A 145 0.47 13.66 -5.68
C GLU A 145 2.00 13.63 -5.89
N LEU A 146 2.50 14.00 -7.07
CA LEU A 146 3.96 14.22 -7.26
C LEU A 146 4.49 15.33 -6.37
N TYR A 147 3.76 16.46 -6.27
CA TYR A 147 4.17 17.55 -5.39
C TYR A 147 4.15 17.13 -3.91
N HIS A 148 3.18 16.30 -3.50
CA HIS A 148 3.18 15.67 -2.19
C HIS A 148 4.44 14.84 -1.94
N CYS A 149 4.86 14.03 -2.92
CA CYS A 149 6.12 13.28 -2.84
C CYS A 149 7.34 14.20 -2.72
N TRP A 150 7.39 15.31 -3.47
CA TRP A 150 8.50 16.25 -3.38
C TRP A 150 8.60 16.94 -2.01
N VAL A 151 7.46 17.27 -1.39
CA VAL A 151 7.47 17.87 -0.05
C VAL A 151 7.90 16.88 1.03
N ASN A 152 7.48 15.61 0.93
CA ASN A 152 7.62 14.65 2.04
C ASN A 152 8.80 13.69 1.87
N VAL A 153 9.06 13.25 0.65
CA VAL A 153 10.02 12.19 0.32
C VAL A 153 10.83 12.48 -0.96
N PRO A 154 11.38 13.69 -1.12
CA PRO A 154 12.06 14.08 -2.35
C PRO A 154 13.26 13.18 -2.68
N GLU A 155 13.90 12.59 -1.66
CA GLU A 155 15.06 11.70 -1.80
C GLU A 155 14.75 10.36 -2.47
N LEU A 156 13.49 9.97 -2.59
CA LEU A 156 13.09 8.75 -3.32
C LEU A 156 13.14 8.92 -4.84
N PHE A 157 13.28 10.16 -5.32
CA PHE A 157 13.22 10.53 -6.72
C PHE A 157 14.56 11.06 -7.18
N ALA A 158 14.93 10.71 -8.41
CA ALA A 158 16.17 11.19 -8.99
C ALA A 158 16.10 12.69 -9.31
N LYS A 159 17.24 13.36 -9.19
CA LYS A 159 17.36 14.81 -9.38
C LYS A 159 17.89 15.20 -10.76
N ASP A 160 18.21 14.22 -11.59
CA ASP A 160 18.79 14.41 -12.93
C ASP A 160 17.74 14.34 -14.05
N THR A 161 16.45 14.32 -13.70
CA THR A 161 15.37 14.02 -14.65
C THR A 161 14.02 14.59 -14.22
N TRP A 162 13.03 14.44 -15.10
CA TRP A 162 11.64 14.81 -14.88
C TRP A 162 10.74 13.58 -14.77
N TYR A 163 9.65 13.74 -14.01
CA TYR A 163 8.64 12.70 -13.78
C TYR A 163 7.29 13.10 -14.36
N TRP A 164 6.70 12.24 -15.19
CA TRP A 164 5.33 12.44 -15.66
C TRP A 164 4.32 12.31 -14.53
N SER A 165 3.26 13.12 -14.60
CA SER A 165 2.01 12.90 -13.89
C SER A 165 0.93 12.34 -14.82
N SER A 166 -0.13 11.77 -14.27
CA SER A 166 -1.34 11.39 -15.01
C SER A 166 -2.25 12.58 -15.32
N THR A 167 -1.93 13.79 -14.85
CA THR A 167 -2.71 14.99 -15.10
C THR A 167 -2.35 15.58 -16.46
N GLN A 168 -3.34 15.64 -17.34
CA GLN A 168 -3.21 16.30 -18.63
C GLN A 168 -3.33 17.82 -18.48
N ARG A 169 -2.54 18.58 -19.26
CA ARG A 169 -2.68 20.04 -19.36
C ARG A 169 -3.49 20.44 -20.57
N SER A 170 -3.25 19.80 -21.71
CA SER A 170 -3.96 20.07 -22.96
C SER A 170 -3.96 18.85 -23.89
N ALA A 171 -4.58 18.98 -25.06
CA ALA A 171 -4.47 18.04 -26.18
C ALA A 171 -3.02 17.60 -26.48
N ASN A 172 -2.05 18.49 -26.29
CA ASN A 172 -0.64 18.25 -26.67
C ASN A 172 0.34 18.16 -25.50
N GLY A 173 -0.06 18.59 -24.30
CA GLY A 173 0.81 18.67 -23.13
C GLY A 173 0.24 17.95 -21.90
N ALA A 174 1.13 17.43 -21.07
CA ALA A 174 0.80 16.86 -19.75
C ALA A 174 1.73 17.46 -18.68
N PHE A 175 1.32 17.43 -17.42
CA PHE A 175 2.15 17.95 -16.34
C PHE A 175 3.26 16.97 -15.96
N TYR A 176 4.45 17.51 -15.71
CA TYR A 176 5.59 16.81 -15.15
C TYR A 176 6.14 17.55 -13.93
N MET A 177 7.00 16.88 -13.16
CA MET A 177 7.72 17.49 -12.04
C MET A 177 9.22 17.22 -12.10
N TYR A 178 10.02 18.27 -11.84
CA TYR A 178 11.46 18.19 -11.58
C TYR A 178 11.69 18.14 -10.06
N PHE A 179 12.38 17.11 -9.58
CA PHE A 179 12.48 16.86 -8.13
C PHE A 179 13.66 17.57 -7.43
N ASP A 180 14.57 18.20 -8.19
CA ASP A 180 15.71 18.93 -7.63
C ASP A 180 15.27 20.24 -6.96
N ASP A 181 14.44 21.03 -7.65
CA ASP A 181 13.97 22.34 -7.18
C ASP A 181 12.44 22.43 -6.97
N GLY A 182 11.71 21.36 -7.31
CA GLY A 182 10.25 21.30 -7.16
C GLY A 182 9.49 21.94 -8.32
N TYR A 183 10.15 22.24 -9.43
CA TYR A 183 9.52 22.86 -10.59
C TYR A 183 8.47 21.92 -11.22
N GLN A 184 7.24 22.43 -11.39
CA GLN A 184 6.13 21.73 -12.01
C GLN A 184 5.60 22.53 -13.20
N TYR A 185 5.63 21.93 -14.39
CA TYR A 185 5.20 22.55 -15.64
C TYR A 185 4.61 21.50 -16.58
N ASP A 186 4.25 21.89 -17.81
CA ASP A 186 3.83 20.95 -18.84
C ASP A 186 4.83 20.81 -19.98
N LEU A 187 4.85 19.62 -20.57
CA LEU A 187 5.75 19.28 -21.67
C LEU A 187 4.98 18.51 -22.73
N GLY A 188 5.50 18.49 -23.96
CA GLY A 188 4.88 17.76 -25.06
C GLY A 188 4.78 16.27 -24.75
N LYS A 189 3.57 15.70 -24.90
CA LYS A 189 3.25 14.29 -24.55
C LYS A 189 4.04 13.22 -25.31
N HIS A 190 4.81 13.60 -26.33
CA HIS A 190 5.66 12.72 -27.14
C HIS A 190 7.09 12.59 -26.61
N LEU A 191 7.42 13.31 -25.55
CA LEU A 191 8.71 13.18 -24.91
C LEU A 191 8.63 12.09 -23.86
N GLU A 192 9.73 11.35 -23.72
CA GLU A 192 9.86 10.29 -22.75
C GLU A 192 10.40 10.85 -21.45
N LEU A 193 9.59 10.80 -20.39
CA LEU A 193 10.00 11.16 -19.03
C LEU A 193 9.86 9.96 -18.10
N ARG A 194 10.53 10.00 -16.94
CA ARG A 194 10.42 8.89 -15.96
C ARG A 194 9.02 8.82 -15.39
N VAL A 195 8.60 7.62 -15.00
CA VAL A 195 7.37 7.40 -14.24
C VAL A 195 7.69 6.64 -12.95
N ARG A 196 7.14 7.13 -11.83
CA ARG A 196 7.22 6.46 -10.53
C ARG A 196 5.80 6.05 -10.13
N PRO A 197 5.49 4.74 -10.13
CA PRO A 197 4.19 4.28 -9.70
C PRO A 197 3.94 4.59 -8.22
N VAL A 198 2.70 4.87 -7.87
CA VAL A 198 2.24 5.02 -6.49
C VAL A 198 0.97 4.20 -6.27
N ARG A 199 0.64 3.83 -5.03
CA ARG A 199 -0.65 3.22 -4.67
C ARG A 199 -1.22 3.85 -3.40
N ARG A 200 -2.50 3.60 -3.12
CA ARG A 200 -3.19 4.10 -1.92
C ARG A 200 -3.27 3.01 -0.85
N PHE A 201 -2.86 3.35 0.36
CA PHE A 201 -3.12 2.54 1.54
C PHE A 201 -4.11 3.27 2.45
N PHE A 202 -5.37 2.82 2.45
CA PHE A 202 -6.45 3.44 3.23
C PHE A 202 -6.36 3.06 4.70
N ILE A 203 -6.76 4.00 5.56
CA ILE A 203 -6.85 3.85 7.03
C ILE A 203 -8.19 3.29 7.49
#